data_AF-A0A2U3YA85-F1
#
_entry.id   AF-A0A2U3YA85-F1
#
_cell.length_a   1.000
_cell.length_b   1.000
_cell.length_c   1.000
_cell.angle_alpha   90.00
_cell.angle_beta   90.00
_cell.angle_gamma   90.00
#
_symmetry.space_group_name_H-M   'P 1'
#
loop_
_entity.id
_entity.type
_entity.pdbx_description
1 polymer ?
#
loop_
_entity_poly.entity_id
_entity_poly.type
_entity_poly.pdbx_seq_one_letter_code
_entity_poly.pdbx_strand_id
1 'polypeptide(L)'
;MAYFHELSSRVSFQEARLACESEGGALLSLENEAEQKLIESMLQNLTKPGTGISDGDFWIGLWRNGEGQTSGACPDLYQWSDGSGSQYRNWYTDEPSCGSEKCVVMYHQPTANPGLGGPYLYQWNDDRCNMKHNYICKYEP
;
A
#
# COMPACT_ATOMS: atom_id res chain seq x y z
N MET A 1 15.83 2.31 -10.39
CA MET A 1 15.06 3.37 -11.09
C MET A 1 13.59 2.97 -11.05
N ALA A 2 12.66 3.86 -10.68
CA ALA A 2 11.24 3.51 -10.63
C ALA A 2 10.58 3.79 -11.99
N TYR A 3 10.05 2.76 -12.63
CA TYR A 3 9.27 2.86 -13.85
C TYR A 3 7.79 2.66 -13.51
N PHE A 4 6.93 3.56 -13.98
CA PHE A 4 5.48 3.44 -13.85
C PHE A 4 4.94 2.98 -15.21
N HIS A 5 4.64 1.68 -15.35
CA HIS A 5 3.91 1.18 -16.50
C HIS A 5 2.47 1.74 -16.47
N GLU A 6 1.83 1.87 -17.63
CA GLU A 6 0.48 2.40 -17.83
C GLU A 6 -0.48 2.07 -16.66
N LEU A 7 -0.88 3.10 -15.91
CA LEU A 7 -1.77 3.08 -14.74
C LEU A 7 -3.24 2.72 -15.09
N SER A 8 -3.46 1.87 -16.09
CA SER A 8 -4.78 1.62 -16.69
C SER A 8 -5.31 0.22 -16.41
N SER A 9 -5.27 -0.21 -15.15
CA SER A 9 -6.41 -0.87 -14.51
C SER A 9 -6.13 -1.06 -13.02
N ARG A 10 -7.12 -0.73 -12.19
CA ARG A 10 -7.10 -1.13 -10.79
C ARG A 10 -7.15 -2.65 -10.71
N VAL A 11 -6.26 -3.25 -9.94
CA VAL A 11 -6.05 -4.71 -9.87
C VAL A 11 -6.17 -5.22 -8.45
N SER A 12 -6.36 -6.53 -8.29
CA SER A 12 -6.29 -7.21 -6.99
C SER A 12 -4.87 -7.24 -6.46
N PHE A 13 -4.72 -7.45 -5.16
CA PHE A 13 -3.40 -7.49 -4.52
C PHE A 13 -2.47 -8.52 -5.19
N GLN A 14 -2.99 -9.72 -5.50
CA GLN A 14 -2.20 -10.77 -6.13
C GLN A 14 -1.78 -10.40 -7.57
N GLU A 15 -2.68 -9.78 -8.34
CA GLU A 15 -2.35 -9.28 -9.69
C GLU A 15 -1.29 -8.17 -9.62
N ALA A 16 -1.42 -7.23 -8.68
CA ALA A 16 -0.45 -6.16 -8.46
C ALA A 16 0.94 -6.71 -8.09
N ARG A 17 0.96 -7.68 -7.18
CA ARG A 17 2.18 -8.40 -6.79
C ARG A 17 2.87 -9.04 -7.99
N LEU A 18 2.12 -9.82 -8.76
CA LEU A 18 2.65 -10.48 -9.96
C LEU A 18 3.12 -9.49 -11.01
N ALA A 19 2.44 -8.35 -11.17
CA ALA A 19 2.86 -7.30 -12.09
C ALA A 19 4.24 -6.75 -11.71
N CYS A 20 4.44 -6.36 -10.45
CA CYS A 20 5.76 -5.89 -9.98
C CYS A 20 6.85 -6.96 -10.14
N GLU A 21 6.55 -8.22 -9.74
CA GLU A 21 7.49 -9.35 -9.85
C GLU A 21 7.87 -9.63 -11.31
N SER A 22 6.94 -9.50 -12.26
CA SER A 22 7.20 -9.73 -13.69
C SER A 22 8.16 -8.72 -14.31
N GLU A 23 8.30 -7.55 -13.70
CA GLU A 23 9.22 -6.48 -14.11
C GLU A 23 10.52 -6.47 -13.28
N GLY A 24 10.72 -7.48 -12.42
CA GLY A 24 11.91 -7.60 -11.57
C GLY A 24 11.88 -6.71 -10.33
N GLY A 25 10.70 -6.19 -9.95
CA GLY A 25 10.47 -5.48 -8.69
C GLY A 25 9.63 -6.28 -7.71
N ALA A 26 9.18 -5.62 -6.65
CA ALA A 26 8.19 -6.15 -5.71
C ALA A 26 7.18 -5.05 -5.36
N LEU A 27 6.04 -5.42 -4.77
CA LEU A 27 5.16 -4.40 -4.18
C LEU A 27 5.91 -3.63 -3.09
N LEU A 28 5.64 -2.33 -3.01
CA LEU A 28 6.35 -1.40 -2.13
C LEU A 28 6.44 -1.90 -0.68
N SER A 29 7.66 -2.13 -0.20
CA SER A 29 7.98 -2.21 1.22
C SER A 29 8.48 -0.87 1.75
N LEU A 30 8.24 -0.61 3.03
CA LEU A 30 8.67 0.62 3.70
C LEU A 30 9.48 0.28 4.94
N GLU A 31 10.73 0.72 4.98
CA GLU A 31 11.71 0.44 6.03
C GLU A 31 11.65 1.43 7.18
N ASN A 32 11.28 2.69 6.89
CA ASN A 32 11.28 3.77 7.85
C ASN A 32 10.47 4.98 7.38
N GLU A 33 10.33 5.96 8.27
CA GLU A 33 9.61 7.21 8.01
C GLU A 33 10.23 8.05 6.87
N ALA A 34 11.55 7.99 6.66
CA ALA A 34 12.18 8.74 5.57
C ALA A 34 11.79 8.18 4.20
N GLU A 35 11.68 6.86 4.08
CA GLU A 35 11.18 6.21 2.87
C GLU A 35 9.70 6.53 2.63
N GLN A 36 8.86 6.49 3.66
CA GLN A 36 7.46 6.91 3.57
C GLN A 36 7.36 8.35 3.02
N LYS A 37 8.10 9.31 3.59
CA LYS A 37 8.12 10.71 3.13
C LYS A 37 8.58 10.85 1.68
N LEU A 38 9.54 10.03 1.25
CA LEU A 38 10.00 10.01 -0.13
C LEU A 38 8.85 9.59 -1.07
N ILE A 39 8.15 8.51 -0.75
CA ILE A 39 7.00 8.02 -1.52
C ILE A 39 5.87 9.04 -1.55
N GLU A 40 5.56 9.69 -0.42
CA GLU A 40 4.57 10.78 -0.35
C GLU A 40 4.91 11.92 -1.31
N SER A 41 6.18 12.34 -1.33
CA SER A 41 6.64 13.41 -2.24
C SER A 41 6.53 13.01 -3.71
N MET A 42 6.76 11.73 -4.03
CA MET A 42 6.59 11.22 -5.39
C MET A 42 5.12 11.23 -5.79
N LEU A 43 4.23 10.75 -4.92
CA LEU A 43 2.78 10.76 -5.18
C LEU A 43 2.24 12.18 -5.37
N GLN A 44 2.63 13.14 -4.53
CA GLN A 44 2.24 14.54 -4.69
C GLN A 44 2.67 15.15 -6.03
N ASN A 45 3.82 14.73 -6.56
CA ASN A 45 4.27 15.18 -7.87
C ASN A 45 3.47 14.54 -9.01
N LEU A 46 3.07 13.28 -8.84
CA LEU A 46 2.29 12.52 -9.81
C LEU A 46 0.80 12.89 -9.83
N THR A 47 0.27 13.49 -8.76
CA THR A 47 -1.17 13.82 -8.63
C THR A 47 -1.48 15.28 -9.00
N LYS A 48 -0.51 15.99 -9.61
CA LYS A 48 -0.71 17.37 -10.07
C LYS A 48 -1.76 17.44 -11.20
N PRO A 49 -2.60 18.48 -11.22
CA PRO A 49 -3.61 18.65 -12.28
C PRO A 49 -2.97 18.64 -13.67
N GLY A 50 -3.50 17.80 -14.57
CA GLY A 50 -3.03 17.68 -15.96
C GLY A 50 -2.12 16.48 -16.26
N THR A 51 -1.58 15.80 -15.24
CA THR A 51 -0.80 14.54 -15.37
C THR A 51 -1.23 13.47 -14.36
N GLY A 52 -2.31 13.75 -13.61
CA GLY A 52 -2.64 13.17 -12.31
C GLY A 52 -3.14 11.73 -12.28
N ILE A 53 -2.69 10.96 -11.28
CA ILE A 53 -3.41 9.76 -10.79
C ILE A 53 -4.76 10.22 -10.19
N SER A 54 -5.85 9.54 -10.53
CA SER A 54 -7.20 9.79 -9.95
C SER A 54 -7.25 9.40 -8.46
N ASP A 55 -8.24 9.91 -7.71
CA ASP A 55 -8.58 9.35 -6.38
C ASP A 55 -8.61 7.82 -6.41
N GLY A 56 -7.93 7.20 -5.48
CA GLY A 56 -7.87 5.75 -5.36
C GLY A 56 -6.62 5.30 -4.64
N ASP A 57 -6.81 4.37 -3.72
CA ASP A 57 -5.74 3.85 -2.87
C ASP A 57 -4.76 2.99 -3.65
N PHE A 58 -3.60 2.77 -3.05
CA PHE A 58 -2.50 2.03 -3.65
C PHE A 58 -2.17 0.79 -2.84
N TRP A 59 -2.20 -0.39 -3.45
CA TRP A 59 -1.58 -1.57 -2.86
C TRP A 59 -0.11 -1.32 -2.56
N ILE A 60 0.28 -1.68 -1.33
CA ILE A 60 1.67 -1.81 -0.89
C ILE A 60 1.94 -3.27 -0.55
N GLY A 61 3.20 -3.65 -0.32
CA GLY A 61 3.60 -5.05 -0.15
C GLY A 61 3.20 -5.68 1.19
N LEU A 62 2.50 -4.96 2.07
CA LEU A 62 2.15 -5.46 3.40
C LEU A 62 0.89 -6.31 3.34
N TRP A 63 0.93 -7.51 3.92
CA TRP A 63 -0.20 -8.43 3.96
C TRP A 63 -0.07 -9.42 5.11
N ARG A 64 -1.14 -10.14 5.46
CA ARG A 64 -1.11 -11.22 6.45
C ARG A 64 -1.68 -12.52 5.90
N ASN A 65 -1.07 -13.64 6.28
CA ASN A 65 -1.55 -14.94 5.86
C ASN A 65 -2.89 -15.30 6.54
N GLY A 66 -3.73 -16.04 5.83
CA GLY A 66 -5.07 -16.43 6.29
C GLY A 66 -5.11 -17.60 7.28
N GLU A 67 -3.98 -18.26 7.52
CA GLU A 67 -3.89 -19.44 8.36
C GLU A 67 -2.99 -19.20 9.58
N GLY A 68 -3.52 -19.45 10.77
CA GLY A 68 -2.72 -20.04 11.85
C GLY A 68 -1.96 -19.15 12.82
N GLN A 69 -2.13 -17.81 12.82
CA GLN A 69 -1.58 -17.00 13.91
C GLN A 69 -2.68 -16.55 14.89
N THR A 70 -2.89 -17.37 15.91
CA THR A 70 -3.81 -17.14 17.03
C THR A 70 -3.14 -16.44 18.22
N SER A 71 -1.91 -15.95 18.06
CA SER A 71 -1.11 -15.34 19.13
C SER A 71 -0.25 -14.19 18.60
N GLY A 72 -0.56 -12.96 19.05
CA GLY A 72 0.10 -11.72 18.66
C GLY A 72 -0.90 -10.56 18.62
N ALA A 73 -0.44 -9.31 18.78
CA ALA A 73 -1.31 -8.18 18.47
C ALA A 73 -1.52 -8.13 16.95
N CYS A 74 -2.72 -7.78 16.50
CA CYS A 74 -3.06 -7.86 15.07
C CYS A 74 -2.08 -7.15 14.11
N PRO A 75 -1.57 -5.94 14.41
CA PRO A 75 -0.56 -5.28 13.56
C PRO A 75 0.71 -6.12 13.35
N ASP A 76 1.04 -7.02 14.28
CA ASP A 76 2.24 -7.87 14.24
C ASP A 76 2.08 -9.06 13.28
N LEU A 77 0.86 -9.35 12.84
CA LEU A 77 0.56 -10.44 11.90
C LEU A 77 0.89 -10.08 10.44
N TYR A 78 1.17 -8.81 10.18
CA TYR A 78 1.45 -8.28 8.85
C TYR A 78 2.94 -8.39 8.51
N GLN A 79 3.21 -8.93 7.33
CA GLN A 79 4.55 -9.16 6.78
C GLN A 79 4.66 -8.58 5.36
N TRP A 80 5.88 -8.21 4.95
CA TRP A 80 6.14 -7.70 3.62
C TRP A 80 6.27 -8.83 2.59
N SER A 81 5.70 -8.64 1.41
CA SER A 81 5.67 -9.62 0.32
C SER A 81 7.02 -9.83 -0.36
N ASP A 82 7.92 -8.84 -0.26
CA ASP A 82 9.31 -8.89 -0.71
C ASP A 82 10.25 -9.61 0.28
N GLY A 83 9.73 -9.99 1.46
CA GLY A 83 10.52 -10.61 2.53
C GLY A 83 11.28 -9.62 3.42
N SER A 84 11.05 -8.31 3.28
CA SER A 84 11.62 -7.29 4.15
C SER A 84 11.27 -7.54 5.63
N GLY A 85 12.27 -7.41 6.50
CA GLY A 85 12.12 -7.53 7.96
C GLY A 85 11.58 -6.26 8.64
N SER A 86 11.20 -5.24 7.87
CA SER A 86 10.81 -3.93 8.42
C SER A 86 9.62 -4.00 9.39
N GLN A 87 9.82 -3.38 10.55
CA GLN A 87 8.80 -3.20 11.60
C GLN A 87 8.10 -1.84 11.50
N TYR A 88 8.43 -1.02 10.50
CA TYR A 88 7.79 0.29 10.32
C TYR A 88 6.31 0.12 9.98
N ARG A 89 5.45 0.90 10.64
CA ARG A 89 4.00 0.88 10.45
C ARG A 89 3.47 2.31 10.43
N ASN A 90 2.66 2.65 9.44
CA ASN A 90 2.00 3.96 9.30
C ASN A 90 0.48 3.80 9.15
N TRP A 91 -0.13 3.02 10.04
CA TRP A 91 -1.57 2.78 10.05
C TRP A 91 -2.36 4.08 10.21
N TYR A 92 -3.51 4.15 9.55
CA TYR A 92 -4.51 5.16 9.83
C TYR A 92 -5.14 4.92 11.21
N THR A 93 -5.82 5.93 11.75
CA THR A 93 -6.56 5.78 13.02
C THR A 93 -7.59 4.67 12.88
N ASP A 94 -7.66 3.81 13.90
CA ASP A 94 -8.51 2.61 13.96
C ASP A 94 -8.14 1.46 13.01
N GLU A 95 -6.99 1.55 12.33
CA GLU A 95 -6.46 0.48 11.49
C GLU A 95 -5.26 -0.26 12.14
N PRO A 96 -5.04 -1.54 11.80
CA PRO A 96 -5.85 -2.39 10.92
C PRO A 96 -7.16 -2.87 11.57
N SER A 97 -8.17 -3.17 10.74
CA SER A 97 -9.48 -3.71 11.12
C SER A 97 -9.40 -5.14 11.65
N CYS A 98 -8.36 -5.88 11.27
CA CYS A 98 -8.04 -7.22 11.77
C CYS A 98 -9.08 -8.30 11.46
N GLY A 99 -10.06 -8.01 10.60
CA GLY A 99 -11.16 -8.90 10.24
C GLY A 99 -10.83 -9.86 9.10
N SER A 100 -11.63 -9.82 8.03
CA SER A 100 -11.36 -10.58 6.79
C SER A 100 -10.39 -9.88 5.84
N GLU A 101 -10.05 -8.63 6.13
CA GLU A 101 -9.15 -7.78 5.37
C GLU A 101 -7.71 -8.15 5.71
N LYS A 102 -6.88 -8.36 4.67
CA LYS A 102 -5.59 -9.04 4.82
C LYS A 102 -4.49 -8.44 3.95
N CYS A 103 -4.83 -7.52 3.07
CA CYS A 103 -3.91 -6.88 2.15
C CYS A 103 -3.96 -5.38 2.38
N VAL A 104 -2.82 -4.70 2.34
CA VAL A 104 -2.76 -3.32 2.81
C VAL A 104 -2.69 -2.35 1.63
N VAL A 105 -3.54 -1.33 1.70
CA VAL A 105 -3.44 -0.15 0.84
C VAL A 105 -2.87 1.03 1.61
N MET A 106 -2.18 1.91 0.87
CA MET A 106 -1.90 3.26 1.28
C MET A 106 -2.99 4.18 0.72
N TYR A 107 -3.59 4.98 1.61
CA TYR A 107 -4.68 5.88 1.25
C TYR A 107 -4.26 6.95 0.26
N HIS A 108 -5.10 7.20 -0.74
CA HIS A 108 -4.98 8.36 -1.61
C HIS A 108 -6.35 8.81 -2.12
N GLN A 109 -7.10 9.48 -1.24
CA GLN A 109 -8.43 9.98 -1.54
C GLN A 109 -8.50 11.48 -1.22
N PRO A 110 -7.77 12.35 -1.95
CA PRO A 110 -7.78 13.79 -1.72
C PRO A 110 -9.18 14.44 -1.80
N THR A 111 -10.15 13.82 -2.47
CA THR A 111 -11.54 14.33 -2.53
C THR A 111 -12.45 13.81 -1.43
N ALA A 112 -12.02 12.83 -0.65
CA ALA A 112 -12.83 12.27 0.42
C ALA A 112 -12.91 13.23 1.62
N ASN A 113 -14.06 13.24 2.29
CA ASN A 113 -14.19 13.95 3.55
C ASN A 113 -13.26 13.31 4.61
N PRO A 114 -12.57 14.10 5.45
CA PRO A 114 -11.69 13.56 6.49
C PRO A 114 -12.43 12.63 7.46
N GLY A 115 -11.77 11.54 7.83
CA GLY A 115 -12.21 10.64 8.90
C GLY A 115 -11.68 11.05 10.27
N LEU A 116 -11.76 10.14 11.24
CA LEU A 116 -11.31 10.38 12.62
C LEU A 116 -9.80 10.68 12.73
N GLY A 117 -8.98 10.05 11.88
CA GLY A 117 -7.54 10.30 11.80
C GLY A 117 -7.14 11.46 10.89
N GLY A 118 -8.10 12.22 10.36
CA GLY A 118 -7.87 13.27 9.38
C GLY A 118 -8.02 12.80 7.93
N PRO A 119 -7.42 13.51 6.96
CA PRO A 119 -7.54 13.17 5.54
C PRO A 119 -7.03 11.77 5.22
N TYR A 120 -7.70 11.06 4.29
CA TYR A 120 -7.27 9.75 3.80
C TYR A 120 -6.11 9.91 2.79
N LEU A 121 -4.95 10.24 3.32
CA LEU A 121 -3.73 10.46 2.56
C LEU A 121 -2.54 9.79 3.24
N TYR A 122 -1.87 8.89 2.50
CA TYR A 122 -0.56 8.29 2.79
C TYR A 122 -0.46 7.32 3.98
N GLN A 123 -1.43 7.35 4.89
CA GLN A 123 -1.58 6.34 5.95
C GLN A 123 -2.22 5.06 5.41
N TRP A 124 -2.12 3.98 6.17
CA TRP A 124 -2.43 2.64 5.68
C TRP A 124 -3.73 2.08 6.22
N ASN A 125 -4.37 1.22 5.43
CA ASN A 125 -5.59 0.49 5.74
C ASN A 125 -5.47 -0.95 5.26
N ASP A 126 -5.98 -1.92 6.01
CA ASP A 126 -6.18 -3.26 5.47
C ASP A 126 -7.52 -3.37 4.73
N ASP A 127 -7.46 -3.99 3.56
CA ASP A 127 -8.60 -4.22 2.69
C ASP A 127 -8.63 -5.68 2.22
N ARG A 128 -9.73 -6.07 1.59
CA ARG A 128 -9.94 -7.40 1.03
C ARG A 128 -9.07 -7.50 -0.21
N CYS A 129 -8.21 -8.52 -0.23
CA CYS A 129 -7.21 -8.71 -1.28
C CYS A 129 -7.77 -8.80 -2.71
N ASN A 130 -9.08 -9.06 -2.87
CA ASN A 130 -9.77 -9.13 -4.15
C ASN A 130 -10.30 -7.76 -4.65
N MET A 131 -10.26 -6.71 -3.81
CA MET A 131 -10.61 -5.35 -4.23
C MET A 131 -9.65 -4.85 -5.30
N LYS A 132 -10.11 -3.90 -6.12
CA LYS A 132 -9.33 -3.38 -7.24
C LYS A 132 -8.80 -2.00 -6.87
N HIS A 133 -7.48 -1.88 -6.73
CA HIS A 133 -6.78 -0.63 -6.40
C HIS A 133 -5.62 -0.35 -7.36
N ASN A 134 -5.07 0.87 -7.28
CA ASN A 134 -3.77 1.16 -7.87
C ASN A 134 -2.68 0.38 -7.12
N TYR A 135 -1.42 0.43 -7.56
CA TYR A 135 -0.33 -0.23 -6.85
C TYR A 135 1.00 0.50 -7.07
N ILE A 136 1.95 0.28 -6.15
CA ILE A 136 3.29 0.86 -6.24
C ILE A 136 4.31 -0.27 -6.19
N CYS A 137 5.17 -0.33 -7.19
CA CYS A 137 6.31 -1.25 -7.23
C CYS A 137 7.59 -0.56 -6.73
N LYS A 138 8.40 -1.29 -5.96
CA LYS A 138 9.77 -0.94 -5.57
C LYS A 138 10.72 -1.85 -6.34
N TYR A 139 11.76 -1.24 -6.91
CA TYR A 139 12.81 -1.94 -7.67
C TYR A 139 14.14 -1.67 -6.99
N GLU A 140 14.91 -2.72 -6.72
CA GLU A 140 16.27 -2.55 -6.24
C GLU A 140 17.16 -1.89 -7.32
N PRO A 141 18.19 -1.11 -6.92
CA PRO A 141 19.13 -0.49 -7.86
C PRO A 141 19.92 -1.47 -8.72
#